data_AF-Q4DAY7-F1
#
_entry.id   AF-Q4DAY7-F1
#
_cell.length_a   1.000
_cell.length_b   1.000
_cell.length_c   1.000
_cell.angle_alpha   90.00
_cell.angle_beta   90.00
_cell.angle_gamma   90.00
#
_symmetry.space_group_name_H-M   'P 1'
#
loop_
_entity.id
_entity.type
_entity.pdbx_description
1 polymer ?
#
loop_
_entity_poly.entity_id
_entity_poly.type
_entity_poly.pdbx_seq_one_letter_code
_entity_poly.pdbx_strand_id
1 'polypeptide(L)'
;NRMEKAMLKFSNYENIDMASIKAFSTKLFKTRRGCAKETLDIRRKILLAMSRRVGVLANDFDLPSLLGILQCYTVHDLTPFHLEPLAIRATNHVNDFTPHECATLSHVLRKWRTMRLEVCERLVERICTADQLTHHMANAAMVSIRACYAKVSDGGRNAMNAEPTRQKLRAMGEQVGSRLDEVEYPALPVILSILDVIVTLKIYVPKKSLQTIFLQANDMLAVVMEQKDDLVDPKTGKRVRFITAEEGRQLQALLSHYGNDLAPELAQRLKEAFREGMLPDEASL
;
A
#
# COMPACT_ATOMS: atom_id res chain seq x y z
N ASN A 1 -5.90 30.59 8.03
CA ASN A 1 -4.81 30.34 7.06
C ASN A 1 -4.83 31.43 5.97
N ARG A 2 -3.97 32.47 6.06
CA ARG A 2 -3.99 33.64 5.15
C ARG A 2 -3.70 33.25 3.69
N MET A 3 -2.84 32.25 3.48
CA MET A 3 -2.43 31.78 2.16
C MET A 3 -3.54 31.00 1.44
N GLU A 4 -4.22 30.06 2.12
CA GLU A 4 -5.39 29.36 1.54
C GLU A 4 -6.52 30.34 1.20
N LYS A 5 -6.80 31.31 2.08
CA LYS A 5 -7.76 32.38 1.80
C LYS A 5 -7.33 33.21 0.59
N ALA A 6 -6.05 33.53 0.46
CA ALA A 6 -5.52 34.28 -0.69
C ALA A 6 -5.66 33.48 -2.00
N MET A 7 -5.30 32.20 -2.00
CA MET A 7 -5.46 31.34 -3.17
C MET A 7 -6.92 31.22 -3.61
N LEU A 8 -7.84 30.97 -2.66
CA LEU A 8 -9.27 30.88 -2.93
C LEU A 8 -9.87 32.22 -3.36
N LYS A 9 -9.39 33.35 -2.81
CA LYS A 9 -9.94 34.68 -3.10
C LYS A 9 -9.46 35.25 -4.44
N PHE A 10 -8.20 35.02 -4.80
CA PHE A 10 -7.60 35.64 -5.98
C PHE A 10 -7.56 34.72 -7.21
N SER A 11 -7.81 33.41 -7.06
CA SER A 11 -7.82 32.43 -8.16
C SER A 11 -6.57 32.43 -9.06
N ASN A 12 -5.47 33.07 -8.64
CA ASN A 12 -4.21 33.20 -9.39
C ASN A 12 -3.37 31.92 -9.29
N TYR A 13 -3.99 30.75 -9.41
CA TYR A 13 -3.32 29.46 -9.34
C TYR A 13 -2.28 29.27 -10.45
N GLU A 14 -2.46 29.97 -11.58
CA GLU A 14 -1.52 29.96 -12.71
C GLU A 14 -0.16 30.61 -12.37
N ASN A 15 -0.10 31.49 -11.38
CA ASN A 15 1.11 32.22 -10.97
C ASN A 15 1.80 31.63 -9.74
N ILE A 16 1.33 30.48 -9.23
CA ILE A 16 1.98 29.85 -8.08
C ILE A 16 3.36 29.36 -8.53
N ASP A 17 4.39 29.79 -7.80
CA ASP A 17 5.76 29.34 -8.01
C ASP A 17 5.98 27.90 -7.49
N MET A 18 7.06 27.29 -7.98
CA MET A 18 7.42 25.92 -7.65
C MET A 18 7.65 25.72 -6.14
N ALA A 19 8.29 26.68 -5.46
CA ALA A 19 8.59 26.58 -4.03
C ALA A 19 7.31 26.53 -3.19
N SER A 20 6.33 27.37 -3.54
CA SER A 20 5.00 27.40 -2.93
C SER A 20 4.27 26.09 -3.15
N ILE A 21 4.27 25.55 -4.38
CA ILE A 21 3.66 24.25 -4.68
C ILE A 21 4.28 23.14 -3.82
N LYS A 22 5.62 23.07 -3.73
CA LYS A 22 6.32 22.08 -2.92
C LYS A 22 6.00 22.23 -1.42
N ALA A 23 6.00 23.45 -0.91
CA ALA A 23 5.67 23.75 0.48
C ALA A 23 4.22 23.38 0.82
N PHE A 24 3.26 23.76 -0.04
CA PHE A 24 1.85 23.46 0.16
C PHE A 24 1.56 21.97 0.07
N SER A 25 2.03 21.30 -0.96
CA SER A 25 1.83 19.85 -1.12
C SER A 25 2.42 19.07 0.06
N THR A 26 3.62 19.42 0.51
CA THR A 26 4.23 18.83 1.72
C THR A 26 3.39 19.06 2.96
N LYS A 27 2.92 20.29 3.18
CA LYS A 27 2.07 20.63 4.34
C LYS A 27 0.75 19.87 4.31
N LEU A 28 0.07 19.84 3.15
CA LEU A 28 -1.20 19.15 2.96
C LEU A 28 -1.07 17.64 3.16
N PHE A 29 0.03 17.05 2.68
CA PHE A 29 0.37 15.65 2.88
C PHE A 29 0.56 15.32 4.37
N LYS A 30 1.48 16.02 5.06
CA LYS A 30 1.83 15.74 6.46
C LYS A 30 0.66 15.95 7.43
N THR A 31 -0.24 16.88 7.14
CA THR A 31 -1.32 17.26 8.04
C THR A 31 -2.64 16.54 7.76
N ARG A 32 -2.69 15.53 6.88
CA ARG A 32 -3.94 14.84 6.49
C ARG A 32 -4.59 14.08 7.64
N ARG A 33 -3.80 13.36 8.43
CA ARG A 33 -4.31 12.46 9.48
C ARG A 33 -5.10 13.25 10.53
N GLY A 34 -6.30 12.77 10.89
CA GLY A 34 -7.16 13.40 11.90
C GLY A 34 -7.94 14.63 11.45
N CYS A 35 -7.97 14.95 10.15
CA CYS A 35 -8.78 16.06 9.66
C CYS A 35 -10.28 15.74 9.60
N ALA A 36 -11.10 16.69 10.03
CA ALA A 36 -12.54 16.67 9.80
C ALA A 36 -12.87 16.65 8.29
N LYS A 37 -14.02 16.10 7.93
CA LYS A 37 -14.44 15.88 6.53
C LYS A 37 -14.46 17.19 5.74
N GLU A 38 -14.96 18.27 6.33
CA GLU A 38 -15.03 19.60 5.72
C GLU A 38 -13.62 20.15 5.40
N THR A 39 -12.66 19.88 6.29
CA THR A 39 -11.26 20.25 6.06
C THR A 39 -10.67 19.46 4.90
N LEU A 40 -10.98 18.17 4.78
CA LEU A 40 -10.54 17.35 3.65
C LEU A 40 -11.09 17.87 2.32
N ASP A 41 -12.35 18.31 2.30
CA ASP A 41 -12.98 18.86 1.10
C ASP A 41 -12.33 20.18 0.66
N ILE A 42 -12.01 21.08 1.60
CA ILE A 42 -11.28 22.33 1.29
C ILE A 42 -9.90 22.02 0.72
N ARG A 43 -9.17 21.06 1.31
CA ARG A 43 -7.85 20.66 0.82
C ARG A 43 -7.90 20.10 -0.60
N ARG A 44 -8.91 19.28 -0.89
CA ARG A 44 -9.13 18.76 -2.26
C ARG A 44 -9.38 19.90 -3.24
N LYS A 45 -10.18 20.91 -2.88
CA LYS A 45 -10.40 22.10 -3.72
C LYS A 45 -9.09 22.85 -4.01
N ILE A 46 -8.24 23.04 -2.99
CA ILE A 46 -6.94 23.70 -3.16
C ILE A 46 -6.02 22.89 -4.09
N LEU A 47 -5.91 21.57 -3.86
CA LEU A 47 -5.11 20.68 -4.72
C LEU A 47 -5.62 20.68 -6.16
N LEU A 48 -6.92 20.53 -6.38
CA LEU A 48 -7.51 20.58 -7.72
C LEU A 48 -7.20 21.89 -8.42
N ALA A 49 -7.30 23.02 -7.72
CA ALA A 49 -6.99 24.33 -8.30
C ALA A 49 -5.51 24.49 -8.65
N MET A 50 -4.58 23.89 -7.90
CA MET A 50 -3.15 23.86 -8.24
C MET A 50 -2.81 22.90 -9.39
N SER A 51 -3.63 21.86 -9.63
CA SER A 51 -3.27 20.74 -10.50
C SER A 51 -2.85 21.13 -11.91
N ARG A 52 -3.49 22.13 -12.51
CA ARG A 52 -3.14 22.65 -13.84
C ARG A 52 -1.75 23.27 -13.84
N ARG A 53 -1.42 24.10 -12.85
CA ARG A 53 -0.10 24.73 -12.73
C ARG A 53 1.00 23.69 -12.47
N VAL A 54 0.71 22.71 -11.63
CA VAL A 54 1.62 21.57 -11.39
C VAL A 54 1.88 20.81 -12.70
N GLY A 55 0.84 20.57 -13.50
CA GLY A 55 0.95 19.92 -14.81
C GLY A 55 1.81 20.71 -15.81
N VAL A 56 1.71 22.04 -15.82
CA VAL A 56 2.57 22.91 -16.66
C VAL A 56 4.03 22.81 -16.23
N LEU A 57 4.29 22.76 -14.92
CA LEU A 57 5.64 22.65 -14.35
C LEU A 57 6.18 21.22 -14.30
N ALA A 58 5.53 20.26 -15.00
CA ALA A 58 5.83 18.83 -14.90
C ALA A 58 7.31 18.48 -15.09
N ASN A 59 8.00 19.18 -16.00
CA ASN A 59 9.40 18.96 -16.34
C ASN A 59 10.37 19.61 -15.34
N ASP A 60 9.92 20.61 -14.59
CA ASP A 60 10.76 21.39 -13.67
C ASP A 60 10.92 20.72 -12.29
N PHE A 61 10.11 19.70 -12.01
CA PHE A 61 10.30 18.88 -10.80
C PHE A 61 11.52 17.96 -10.95
N ASP A 62 12.39 17.96 -9.94
CA ASP A 62 13.27 16.83 -9.67
C ASP A 62 12.44 15.58 -9.33
N LEU A 63 13.00 14.39 -9.59
CA LEU A 63 12.29 13.12 -9.43
C LEU A 63 11.73 12.89 -8.02
N PRO A 64 12.46 13.14 -6.92
CA PRO A 64 11.91 13.01 -5.57
C PRO A 64 10.72 13.94 -5.33
N SER A 65 10.82 15.21 -5.73
CA SER A 65 9.72 16.17 -5.60
C SER A 65 8.50 15.77 -6.43
N LEU A 66 8.72 15.25 -7.63
CA LEU A 66 7.65 14.74 -8.49
C LEU A 66 6.89 13.61 -7.81
N LEU A 67 7.59 12.62 -7.25
CA LEU A 67 6.94 11.51 -6.55
C LEU A 67 6.18 12.00 -5.31
N GLY A 68 6.76 12.93 -4.55
CA GLY A 68 6.10 13.55 -3.40
C GLY A 68 4.80 14.29 -3.77
N ILE A 69 4.77 14.99 -4.90
CA ILE A 69 3.57 15.63 -5.45
C ILE A 69 2.52 14.55 -5.78
N LEU A 70 2.88 13.52 -6.55
CA LEU A 70 1.95 12.44 -6.91
C LEU A 70 1.38 11.76 -5.66
N GLN A 71 2.22 11.49 -4.66
CA GLN A 71 1.80 10.91 -3.38
C GLN A 71 0.84 11.82 -2.63
N CYS A 72 1.05 13.14 -2.63
CA CYS A 72 0.15 14.12 -2.01
C CYS A 72 -1.27 14.05 -2.59
N TYR A 73 -1.41 14.05 -3.92
CA TYR A 73 -2.73 13.91 -4.56
C TYR A 73 -3.34 12.53 -4.30
N THR A 74 -2.51 11.49 -4.35
CA THR A 74 -2.91 10.12 -4.06
C THR A 74 -3.50 9.96 -2.67
N VAL A 75 -2.90 10.54 -1.61
CA VAL A 75 -3.48 10.43 -0.27
C VAL A 75 -4.80 11.21 -0.12
N HIS A 76 -5.06 12.21 -0.97
CA HIS A 76 -6.32 12.95 -0.99
C HIS A 76 -7.39 12.32 -1.90
N ASP A 77 -7.13 11.13 -2.46
CA ASP A 77 -8.02 10.43 -3.40
C ASP A 77 -8.25 11.24 -4.69
N LEU A 78 -7.24 11.98 -5.14
CA LEU A 78 -7.31 12.80 -6.35
C LEU A 78 -6.42 12.23 -7.45
N THR A 79 -6.97 12.17 -8.67
CA THR A 79 -6.31 11.72 -9.90
C THR A 79 -6.54 12.72 -11.04
N PRO A 80 -6.17 13.99 -10.87
CA PRO A 80 -6.47 15.02 -11.86
C PRO A 80 -5.75 14.74 -13.18
N PHE A 81 -6.47 14.87 -14.28
CA PHE A 81 -5.97 14.65 -15.64
C PHE A 81 -4.65 15.39 -15.91
N HIS A 82 -4.51 16.62 -15.42
CA HIS A 82 -3.30 17.44 -15.59
C HIS A 82 -2.02 16.84 -14.98
N LEU A 83 -2.13 15.84 -14.09
CA LEU A 83 -0.97 15.19 -13.47
C LEU A 83 -0.60 13.86 -14.10
N GLU A 84 -1.37 13.37 -15.07
CA GLU A 84 -1.03 12.17 -15.82
C GLU A 84 0.38 12.24 -16.46
N PRO A 85 0.81 13.37 -17.07
CA PRO A 85 2.17 13.50 -17.59
C PRO A 85 3.27 13.32 -16.52
N LEU A 86 3.03 13.76 -15.28
CA LEU A 86 3.98 13.56 -14.18
C LEU A 86 4.07 12.08 -13.82
N ALA A 87 2.93 11.38 -13.74
CA ALA A 87 2.91 9.95 -13.47
C ALA A 87 3.66 9.17 -14.58
N ILE A 88 3.39 9.50 -15.85
CA ILE A 88 4.10 8.90 -17.00
C ILE A 88 5.60 9.15 -16.90
N ARG A 89 6.02 10.40 -16.62
CA ARG A 89 7.43 10.75 -16.41
C ARG A 89 8.05 9.90 -15.29
N ALA A 90 7.39 9.76 -14.15
CA ALA A 90 7.87 8.89 -13.06
C ALA A 90 8.08 7.44 -13.55
N THR A 91 7.18 6.90 -14.37
CA THR A 91 7.32 5.53 -14.90
C THR A 91 8.47 5.36 -15.91
N ASN A 92 8.97 6.44 -16.50
CA ASN A 92 10.12 6.40 -17.39
C ASN A 92 11.45 6.41 -16.62
N HIS A 93 11.43 6.85 -15.36
CA HIS A 93 12.60 7.02 -14.49
C HIS A 93 12.64 6.01 -13.34
N VAL A 94 12.09 4.80 -13.52
CA VAL A 94 12.05 3.77 -12.46
C VAL A 94 13.43 3.44 -11.89
N ASN A 95 14.47 3.42 -12.74
CA ASN A 95 15.83 3.09 -12.33
C ASN A 95 16.47 4.17 -11.43
N ASP A 96 15.99 5.41 -11.53
CA ASP A 96 16.48 6.54 -10.74
C ASP A 96 15.85 6.58 -9.34
N PHE A 97 14.82 5.76 -9.09
CA PHE A 97 14.19 5.63 -7.79
C PHE A 97 14.82 4.52 -6.95
N THR A 98 14.81 4.73 -5.64
CA THR A 98 15.10 3.68 -4.67
C THR A 98 13.99 2.61 -4.67
N PRO A 99 14.25 1.40 -4.15
CA PRO A 99 13.22 0.37 -3.97
C PRO A 99 11.99 0.87 -3.19
N HIS A 100 12.20 1.72 -2.18
CA HIS A 100 11.12 2.28 -1.35
C HIS A 100 10.26 3.27 -2.14
N GLU A 101 10.89 4.11 -2.96
CA GLU A 101 10.20 5.03 -3.86
C GLU A 101 9.46 4.29 -4.96
N CYS A 102 10.00 3.19 -5.48
CA CYS A 102 9.31 2.30 -6.42
C CYS A 102 8.04 1.69 -5.81
N ALA A 103 8.09 1.26 -4.54
CA ALA A 103 6.89 0.81 -3.83
C ALA A 103 5.84 1.92 -3.69
N THR A 104 6.28 3.16 -3.47
CA THR A 104 5.39 4.33 -3.40
C THR A 104 4.77 4.66 -4.76
N LEU A 105 5.58 4.71 -5.82
CA LEU A 105 5.11 4.92 -7.20
C LEU A 105 4.13 3.81 -7.61
N SER A 106 4.44 2.58 -7.25
CA SER A 106 3.57 1.43 -7.44
C SER A 106 2.19 1.63 -6.80
N HIS A 107 2.13 2.10 -5.55
CA HIS A 107 0.87 2.46 -4.89
C HIS A 107 0.11 3.58 -5.61
N VAL A 108 0.82 4.65 -6.02
CA VAL A 108 0.23 5.77 -6.79
C VAL A 108 -0.45 5.26 -8.06
N LEU A 109 0.28 4.53 -8.91
CA LEU A 109 -0.21 4.04 -10.19
C LEU A 109 -1.39 3.06 -10.04
N ARG A 110 -1.40 2.24 -8.98
CA ARG A 110 -2.56 1.39 -8.66
C ARG A 110 -3.78 2.21 -8.30
N LYS A 111 -3.63 3.18 -7.39
CA LYS A 111 -4.74 4.02 -6.93
C LYS A 111 -5.30 4.88 -8.07
N TRP A 112 -4.44 5.29 -9.00
CA TRP A 112 -4.81 6.04 -10.19
C TRP A 112 -5.33 5.15 -11.32
N ARG A 113 -5.31 3.82 -11.13
CA ARG A 113 -5.69 2.80 -12.11
C ARG A 113 -4.86 2.85 -13.42
N THR A 114 -3.70 3.49 -13.39
CA THR A 114 -2.78 3.66 -14.52
C THR A 114 -1.64 2.63 -14.55
N MET A 115 -1.57 1.72 -13.57
CA MET A 115 -0.59 0.62 -13.56
C MET A 115 -0.71 -0.26 -14.81
N ARG A 116 0.38 -0.33 -15.60
CA ARG A 116 0.57 -1.21 -16.76
C ARG A 116 1.47 -2.40 -16.39
N LEU A 117 1.38 -3.49 -17.14
CA LEU A 117 2.14 -4.72 -16.87
C LEU A 117 3.65 -4.48 -16.92
N GLU A 118 4.12 -3.79 -17.96
CA GLU A 118 5.54 -3.51 -18.20
C GLU A 118 6.13 -2.56 -17.14
N VAL A 119 5.29 -1.68 -16.59
CA VAL A 119 5.67 -0.81 -15.47
C VAL A 119 5.70 -1.59 -14.17
N CYS A 120 4.72 -2.47 -13.95
CA CYS A 120 4.67 -3.34 -12.79
C CYS A 120 5.92 -4.22 -12.69
N GLU A 121 6.34 -4.82 -13.81
CA GLU A 121 7.56 -5.63 -13.89
C GLU A 121 8.79 -4.86 -13.44
N ARG A 122 9.09 -3.71 -14.08
CA ARG A 122 10.26 -2.89 -13.73
C ARG A 122 10.22 -2.41 -12.27
N LEU A 123 9.04 -2.08 -11.76
CA LEU A 123 8.88 -1.67 -10.36
C LEU A 123 9.14 -2.82 -9.40
N VAL A 124 8.63 -4.02 -9.67
CA VAL A 124 8.84 -5.20 -8.83
C VAL A 124 10.31 -5.63 -8.86
N GLU A 125 10.92 -5.69 -10.04
CA GLU A 125 12.35 -5.96 -10.20
C GLU A 125 13.18 -4.99 -9.36
N ARG A 126 12.88 -3.70 -9.44
CA ARG A 126 13.58 -2.67 -8.64
C ARG A 126 13.31 -2.79 -7.15
N ILE A 127 12.09 -3.15 -6.73
CA ILE A 127 11.78 -3.41 -5.32
C ILE A 127 12.60 -4.60 -4.79
N CYS A 128 12.73 -5.65 -5.59
CA CYS A 128 13.48 -6.85 -5.23
C CYS A 128 14.99 -6.63 -5.13
N THR A 129 15.53 -5.48 -5.61
CA THR A 129 16.94 -5.12 -5.37
C THR A 129 17.20 -4.49 -4.01
N ALA A 130 16.18 -4.34 -3.14
CA ALA A 130 16.40 -3.84 -1.78
C ALA A 130 17.22 -4.84 -0.96
N ASP A 131 18.12 -4.35 -0.10
CA ASP A 131 18.87 -5.20 0.83
C ASP A 131 17.93 -5.93 1.80
N GLN A 132 16.89 -5.25 2.28
CA GLN A 132 15.83 -5.82 3.11
C GLN A 132 14.45 -5.35 2.61
N LEU A 133 13.52 -6.28 2.48
CA LEU A 133 12.13 -5.93 2.16
C LEU A 133 11.40 -5.36 3.37
N THR A 134 10.85 -4.15 3.21
CA THR A 134 9.90 -3.57 4.17
C THR A 134 8.47 -4.00 3.85
N HIS A 135 7.55 -3.91 4.83
CA HIS A 135 6.13 -4.23 4.60
C HIS A 135 5.50 -3.38 3.48
N HIS A 136 5.91 -2.12 3.34
CA HIS A 136 5.44 -1.23 2.28
C HIS A 136 5.85 -1.76 0.90
N MET A 137 7.11 -2.19 0.77
CA MET A 137 7.66 -2.77 -0.45
C MET A 137 6.95 -4.07 -0.83
N ALA A 138 6.90 -5.02 0.10
CA ALA A 138 6.27 -6.33 -0.12
C ALA A 138 4.78 -6.17 -0.48
N ASN A 139 4.02 -5.40 0.30
CA ASN A 139 2.61 -5.18 0.03
C ASN A 139 2.38 -4.43 -1.29
N ALA A 140 3.18 -3.40 -1.60
CA ALA A 140 3.04 -2.68 -2.85
C ALA A 140 3.35 -3.56 -4.07
N ALA A 141 4.37 -4.41 -4.00
CA ALA A 141 4.68 -5.37 -5.05
C ALA A 141 3.54 -6.39 -5.23
N MET A 142 3.18 -7.11 -4.17
CA MET A 142 2.16 -8.17 -4.20
C MET A 142 0.80 -7.67 -4.71
N VAL A 143 0.32 -6.52 -4.20
CA VAL A 143 -0.96 -5.96 -4.63
C VAL A 143 -0.91 -5.47 -6.09
N SER A 144 0.25 -5.04 -6.59
CA SER A 144 0.40 -4.67 -8.01
C SER A 144 0.39 -5.87 -8.92
N ILE A 145 1.05 -6.94 -8.52
CA ILE A 145 1.03 -8.21 -9.25
C ILE A 145 -0.41 -8.71 -9.34
N ARG A 146 -1.17 -8.70 -8.23
CA ARG A 146 -2.62 -9.03 -8.24
C ARG A 146 -3.41 -8.11 -9.17
N ALA A 147 -3.19 -6.80 -9.10
CA ALA A 147 -3.91 -5.84 -9.94
C ALA A 147 -3.63 -6.04 -11.45
N CYS A 148 -2.40 -6.38 -11.82
CA CYS A 148 -2.04 -6.73 -13.19
C CYS A 148 -2.60 -8.09 -13.61
N TYR A 149 -2.55 -9.09 -12.72
CA TYR A 149 -3.12 -10.41 -12.96
C TYR A 149 -4.61 -10.35 -13.27
N ALA A 150 -5.38 -9.56 -12.52
CA ALA A 150 -6.81 -9.36 -12.74
C ALA A 150 -7.15 -8.68 -14.09
N LYS A 151 -6.18 -8.02 -14.74
CA LYS A 151 -6.36 -7.41 -16.08
C LYS A 151 -6.06 -8.39 -17.22
N VAL A 152 -5.49 -9.57 -16.94
CA VAL A 152 -5.16 -10.56 -17.97
C VAL A 152 -6.42 -11.25 -18.45
N SER A 153 -6.86 -10.89 -19.66
CA SER A 153 -8.05 -11.44 -20.32
C SER A 153 -7.72 -12.71 -21.11
N ASP A 154 -8.56 -13.75 -20.96
CA ASP A 154 -8.55 -14.94 -21.83
C ASP A 154 -9.24 -14.70 -23.18
N GLY A 155 -9.81 -13.51 -23.39
CA GLY A 155 -10.54 -13.14 -24.60
C GLY A 155 -9.77 -12.18 -25.51
N GLY A 156 -10.08 -12.26 -26.82
CA GLY A 156 -9.58 -11.33 -27.84
C GLY A 156 -8.16 -11.63 -28.33
N ARG A 157 -7.53 -10.64 -28.97
CA ARG A 157 -6.21 -10.79 -29.63
C ARG A 157 -5.08 -11.23 -28.69
N ASN A 158 -5.23 -10.98 -27.38
CA ASN A 158 -4.21 -11.28 -26.38
C ASN A 158 -4.42 -12.63 -25.67
N ALA A 159 -5.47 -13.39 -26.01
CA ALA A 159 -5.79 -14.68 -25.38
C ALA A 159 -4.61 -15.65 -25.40
N MET A 160 -3.87 -15.71 -26.52
CA MET A 160 -2.68 -16.56 -26.65
C MET A 160 -1.56 -16.21 -25.66
N ASN A 161 -1.48 -14.95 -25.22
CA ASN A 161 -0.47 -14.47 -24.29
C ASN A 161 -0.96 -14.46 -22.84
N ALA A 162 -2.21 -14.84 -22.57
CA ALA A 162 -2.81 -14.75 -21.24
C ALA A 162 -2.07 -15.63 -20.23
N GLU A 163 -1.93 -16.92 -20.50
CA GLU A 163 -1.27 -17.86 -19.57
C GLU A 163 0.24 -17.56 -19.38
N PRO A 164 1.04 -17.30 -20.44
CA PRO A 164 2.42 -16.84 -20.26
C PRO A 164 2.53 -15.58 -19.40
N THR A 165 1.60 -14.64 -19.56
CA THR A 165 1.56 -13.41 -18.74
C THR A 165 1.25 -13.73 -17.27
N ARG A 166 0.30 -14.62 -17.01
CA ARG A 166 -0.04 -15.08 -15.64
C ARG A 166 1.13 -15.81 -14.99
N GLN A 167 1.85 -16.64 -15.74
CA GLN A 167 3.05 -17.31 -15.26
C GLN A 167 4.14 -16.31 -14.89
N LYS A 168 4.38 -15.31 -15.74
CA LYS A 168 5.33 -14.22 -15.44
C LYS A 168 4.96 -13.46 -14.16
N LEU A 169 3.69 -13.12 -13.99
CA LEU A 169 3.18 -12.47 -12.79
C LEU A 169 3.34 -13.35 -11.53
N ARG A 170 3.07 -14.65 -11.64
CA ARG A 170 3.32 -15.61 -10.55
C ARG A 170 4.80 -15.69 -10.20
N ALA A 171 5.69 -15.80 -11.18
CA ALA A 171 7.14 -15.84 -10.96
C ALA A 171 7.66 -14.56 -10.25
N MET A 172 7.16 -13.38 -10.63
CA MET A 172 7.43 -12.14 -9.89
C MET A 172 6.90 -12.20 -8.45
N GLY A 173 5.72 -12.78 -8.25
CA GLY A 173 5.15 -13.01 -6.93
C GLY A 173 6.00 -13.94 -6.08
N GLU A 174 6.58 -14.98 -6.68
CA GLU A 174 7.48 -15.93 -6.02
C GLU A 174 8.81 -15.27 -5.61
N GLN A 175 9.35 -14.37 -6.43
CA GLN A 175 10.55 -13.58 -6.08
C GLN A 175 10.34 -12.69 -4.86
N VAL A 176 9.16 -12.08 -4.73
CA VAL A 176 8.78 -11.33 -3.51
C VAL A 176 8.51 -12.30 -2.37
N GLY A 177 7.78 -13.38 -2.66
CA GLY A 177 7.39 -14.45 -1.73
C GLY A 177 8.57 -15.08 -1.00
N SER A 178 9.67 -15.33 -1.72
CA SER A 178 10.87 -15.97 -1.16
C SER A 178 11.62 -15.13 -0.12
N ARG A 179 11.26 -13.86 0.04
CA ARG A 179 11.89 -12.88 0.95
C ARG A 179 10.94 -12.38 2.03
N LEU A 180 9.74 -12.95 2.15
CA LEU A 180 8.72 -12.46 3.10
C LEU A 180 9.07 -12.72 4.57
N ASP A 181 10.05 -13.57 4.88
CA ASP A 181 10.59 -13.73 6.24
C ASP A 181 11.44 -12.53 6.70
N GLU A 182 11.88 -11.66 5.80
CA GLU A 182 12.63 -10.45 6.14
C GLU A 182 11.73 -9.29 6.63
N VAL A 183 10.41 -9.43 6.42
CA VAL A 183 9.45 -8.33 6.54
C VAL A 183 8.88 -8.26 7.96
N GLU A 184 9.00 -7.10 8.59
CA GLU A 184 8.26 -6.77 9.81
C GLU A 184 6.91 -6.13 9.45
N TYR A 185 5.82 -6.81 9.80
CA TYR A 185 4.46 -6.37 9.51
C TYR A 185 3.94 -5.45 10.63
N PRO A 186 3.43 -4.25 10.32
CA PRO A 186 2.98 -3.31 11.34
C PRO A 186 1.56 -3.59 11.85
N ALA A 187 0.77 -4.38 11.11
CA ALA A 187 -0.63 -4.66 11.43
C ALA A 187 -1.14 -5.89 10.66
N LEU A 188 -2.11 -6.59 11.25
CA LEU A 188 -2.73 -7.78 10.68
C LEU A 188 -3.34 -7.56 9.28
N PRO A 189 -4.00 -6.43 8.94
CA PRO A 189 -4.49 -6.20 7.57
C PRO A 189 -3.43 -6.29 6.47
N VAL A 190 -2.17 -5.96 6.79
CA VAL A 190 -1.07 -6.07 5.83
C VAL A 190 -0.72 -7.54 5.58
N ILE A 191 -0.67 -8.34 6.66
CA ILE A 191 -0.46 -9.79 6.60
C ILE A 191 -1.58 -10.44 5.77
N LEU A 192 -2.84 -10.14 6.11
CA LEU A 192 -4.01 -10.69 5.42
C LEU A 192 -3.99 -10.32 3.93
N SER A 193 -3.66 -9.07 3.60
CA SER A 193 -3.57 -8.62 2.20
C SER A 193 -2.50 -9.37 1.41
N ILE A 194 -1.35 -9.70 2.02
CA ILE A 194 -0.29 -10.43 1.34
C ILE A 194 -0.64 -11.91 1.18
N LEU A 195 -1.14 -12.55 2.26
CA LEU A 195 -1.56 -13.95 2.21
C LEU A 195 -2.72 -14.17 1.22
N ASP A 196 -3.67 -13.25 1.14
CA ASP A 196 -4.74 -13.28 0.14
C ASP A 196 -4.20 -13.26 -1.29
N VAL A 197 -3.21 -12.41 -1.58
CA VAL A 197 -2.54 -12.39 -2.90
C VAL A 197 -1.87 -13.73 -3.17
N ILE A 198 -1.13 -14.29 -2.21
CA ILE A 198 -0.44 -15.57 -2.37
C ILE A 198 -1.42 -16.68 -2.75
N VAL A 199 -2.52 -16.80 -2.00
CA VAL A 199 -3.54 -17.83 -2.25
C VAL A 199 -4.26 -17.58 -3.58
N THR A 200 -4.71 -16.36 -3.83
CA THR A 200 -5.47 -15.99 -5.04
C THR A 200 -4.67 -16.25 -6.32
N LEU A 201 -3.37 -15.95 -6.30
CA LEU A 201 -2.49 -16.12 -7.46
C LEU A 201 -1.78 -17.48 -7.47
N LYS A 202 -1.96 -18.32 -6.44
CA LYS A 202 -1.26 -19.61 -6.25
C LYS A 202 0.26 -19.44 -6.34
N ILE A 203 0.79 -18.45 -5.63
CA ILE A 203 2.23 -18.16 -5.55
C ILE A 203 2.88 -19.17 -4.60
N TYR A 204 3.97 -19.80 -5.04
CA TYR A 204 4.76 -20.65 -4.15
C TYR A 204 5.58 -19.80 -3.18
N VAL A 205 5.45 -20.06 -1.88
CA VAL A 205 6.19 -19.36 -0.82
C VAL A 205 6.90 -20.37 0.07
N PRO A 206 8.19 -20.16 0.41
CA PRO A 206 8.90 -21.05 1.31
C PRO A 206 8.19 -21.20 2.67
N LYS A 207 8.19 -22.42 3.20
CA LYS A 207 7.57 -22.73 4.51
C LYS A 207 8.03 -21.80 5.62
N LYS A 208 9.34 -21.48 5.66
CA LYS A 208 9.93 -20.56 6.64
C LYS A 208 9.28 -19.18 6.60
N SER A 209 9.07 -18.62 5.41
CA SER A 209 8.47 -17.29 5.25
C SER A 209 7.01 -17.27 5.72
N LEU A 210 6.24 -18.33 5.43
CA LEU A 210 4.88 -18.48 5.97
C LEU A 210 4.88 -18.61 7.51
N GLN A 211 5.79 -19.42 8.07
CA GLN A 211 5.93 -19.56 9.53
C GLN A 211 6.23 -18.21 10.20
N THR A 212 7.14 -17.42 9.64
CA THR A 212 7.47 -16.08 10.14
C THR A 212 6.25 -15.14 10.11
N ILE A 213 5.46 -15.18 9.03
CA ILE A 213 4.23 -14.37 8.91
C ILE A 213 3.22 -14.77 10.00
N PHE A 214 2.96 -16.07 10.17
CA PHE A 214 2.01 -16.54 11.17
C PHE A 214 2.50 -16.32 12.60
N LEU A 215 3.80 -16.40 12.85
CA LEU A 215 4.39 -16.04 14.14
C LEU A 215 4.16 -14.57 14.47
N GLN A 216 4.36 -13.65 13.51
CA GLN A 216 4.07 -12.23 13.74
C GLN A 216 2.57 -11.98 13.95
N ALA A 217 1.69 -12.68 13.24
CA ALA A 217 0.24 -12.59 13.47
C ALA A 217 -0.14 -13.11 14.88
N ASN A 218 0.53 -14.17 15.35
CA ASN A 218 0.38 -14.70 16.70
C ASN A 218 0.75 -13.66 17.76
N ASP A 219 1.90 -12.99 17.59
CA ASP A 219 2.37 -11.93 18.48
C ASP A 219 1.37 -10.77 18.54
N MET A 220 0.85 -10.32 17.39
CA MET A 220 -0.18 -9.27 17.33
C MET A 220 -1.46 -9.67 18.08
N LEU A 221 -1.90 -10.92 17.92
CA LEU A 221 -3.08 -11.44 18.61
C LEU A 221 -2.86 -11.56 20.13
N ALA A 222 -1.66 -11.93 20.56
CA ALA A 222 -1.29 -11.96 21.99
C ALA A 222 -1.46 -10.58 22.64
N VAL A 223 -0.96 -9.51 22.00
CA VAL A 223 -1.07 -8.15 22.53
C VAL A 223 -2.54 -7.74 22.70
N VAL A 224 -3.41 -8.12 21.77
CA VAL A 224 -4.86 -7.82 21.85
C VAL A 224 -5.53 -8.64 22.95
N MET A 225 -5.21 -9.92 23.09
CA MET A 225 -5.82 -10.79 24.10
C MET A 225 -5.37 -10.49 25.54
N GLU A 226 -4.11 -10.08 25.73
CA GLU A 226 -3.59 -9.70 27.06
C GLU A 226 -4.16 -8.38 27.57
N GLN A 227 -4.89 -7.61 26.75
CA GLN A 227 -5.53 -6.33 27.08
C GLN A 227 -4.67 -5.41 27.98
N LYS A 228 -3.38 -5.26 27.69
CA LYS A 228 -2.55 -4.24 28.39
C LYS A 228 -3.18 -2.87 28.15
N ASP A 229 -3.30 -2.06 29.20
CA ASP A 229 -4.18 -0.87 29.33
C ASP A 229 -4.21 0.11 28.14
N ASP A 230 -3.27 0.06 27.19
CA ASP A 230 -3.22 0.95 26.02
C ASP A 230 -3.02 0.24 24.65
N LEU A 231 -3.16 -1.08 24.55
CA LEU A 231 -2.80 -1.86 23.35
C LEU A 231 -1.39 -1.52 22.83
N VAL A 232 -0.45 -1.30 23.73
CA VAL A 232 0.93 -0.96 23.35
C VAL A 232 1.71 -2.25 23.17
N ASP A 233 2.29 -2.44 21.99
CA ASP A 233 3.23 -3.53 21.76
C ASP A 233 4.43 -3.33 22.70
N PRO A 234 4.71 -4.26 23.63
CA PRO A 234 5.83 -4.13 24.54
C PRO A 234 7.20 -4.13 23.83
N LYS A 235 7.30 -4.74 22.63
CA LYS A 235 8.54 -4.78 21.83
C LYS A 235 8.80 -3.44 21.15
N THR A 236 7.77 -2.81 20.57
CA THR A 236 7.97 -1.58 19.78
C THR A 236 7.60 -0.29 20.51
N GLY A 237 6.91 -0.37 21.64
CA GLY A 237 6.36 0.79 22.37
C GLY A 237 5.30 1.56 21.58
N LYS A 238 4.67 0.93 20.58
CA LYS A 238 3.69 1.58 19.69
C LYS A 238 2.31 1.02 19.96
N ARG A 239 1.30 1.88 19.85
CA ARG A 239 -0.11 1.46 19.91
C ARG A 239 -0.45 0.56 18.72
N VAL A 240 -0.92 -0.63 19.02
CA VAL A 240 -1.42 -1.64 18.09
C VAL A 240 -2.91 -1.38 17.84
N ARG A 241 -3.37 -1.70 16.64
CA ARG A 241 -4.80 -1.65 16.31
C ARG A 241 -5.49 -2.89 16.90
N PHE A 242 -6.75 -2.75 17.31
CA PHE A 242 -7.60 -3.91 17.58
C PHE A 242 -7.62 -4.85 16.37
N ILE A 243 -7.70 -6.15 16.64
CA ILE A 243 -8.00 -7.19 15.65
C ILE A 243 -9.50 -7.44 15.69
N THR A 244 -10.18 -7.27 14.56
CA THR A 244 -11.62 -7.53 14.51
C THR A 244 -11.92 -9.03 14.42
N ALA A 245 -13.14 -9.43 14.77
CA ALA A 245 -13.60 -10.80 14.59
C ALA A 245 -13.49 -11.26 13.12
N GLU A 246 -13.70 -10.35 12.17
CA GLU A 246 -13.57 -10.62 10.74
C GLU A 246 -12.11 -10.85 10.32
N GLU A 247 -11.18 -10.00 10.78
CA GLU A 247 -9.75 -10.20 10.56
C GLU A 247 -9.27 -11.52 11.17
N GLY A 248 -9.77 -11.87 12.37
CA GLY A 248 -9.50 -13.17 13.00
C GLY A 248 -10.03 -14.36 12.19
N ARG A 249 -11.22 -14.25 11.59
CA ARG A 249 -11.81 -15.32 10.76
C ARG A 249 -11.00 -15.54 9.50
N GLN A 250 -10.60 -14.45 8.85
CA GLN A 250 -9.72 -14.52 7.67
C GLN A 250 -8.38 -15.14 8.02
N LEU A 251 -7.78 -14.78 9.16
CA LEU A 251 -6.53 -15.38 9.62
C LEU A 251 -6.69 -16.88 9.90
N GLN A 252 -7.78 -17.29 10.55
CA GLN A 252 -8.06 -18.69 10.84
C GLN A 252 -8.26 -19.52 9.55
N ALA A 253 -8.98 -18.96 8.57
CA ALA A 253 -9.18 -19.61 7.28
C ALA A 253 -7.85 -19.77 6.50
N LEU A 254 -7.00 -18.74 6.51
CA LEU A 254 -5.68 -18.78 5.89
C LEU A 254 -4.75 -19.79 6.58
N LEU A 255 -4.72 -19.82 7.92
CA LEU A 255 -3.95 -20.82 8.66
C LEU A 255 -4.43 -22.24 8.37
N SER A 256 -5.76 -22.44 8.33
CA SER A 256 -6.35 -23.74 8.00
C SER A 256 -6.01 -24.18 6.57
N HIS A 257 -5.93 -23.24 5.62
CA HIS A 257 -5.53 -23.50 4.24
C HIS A 257 -4.09 -24.02 4.13
N TYR A 258 -3.15 -23.44 4.89
CA TYR A 258 -1.75 -23.89 4.90
C TYR A 258 -1.48 -25.05 5.87
N GLY A 259 -2.43 -25.35 6.76
CA GLY A 259 -2.33 -26.36 7.80
C GLY A 259 -2.03 -25.75 9.18
N ASN A 260 -2.84 -26.12 10.17
CA ASN A 260 -2.71 -25.61 11.55
C ASN A 260 -1.35 -25.93 12.18
N ASP A 261 -0.70 -27.01 11.75
CA ASP A 261 0.63 -27.42 12.21
C ASP A 261 1.73 -26.42 11.84
N LEU A 262 1.46 -25.48 10.92
CA LEU A 262 2.39 -24.44 10.55
C LEU A 262 2.58 -23.41 11.67
N ALA A 263 1.54 -23.17 12.47
CA ALA A 263 1.55 -22.24 13.60
C ALA A 263 0.55 -22.71 14.69
N PRO A 264 0.86 -23.79 15.44
CA PRO A 264 -0.06 -24.40 16.39
C PRO A 264 -0.48 -23.44 17.52
N GLU A 265 0.45 -22.59 17.99
CA GLU A 265 0.15 -21.57 19.00
C GLU A 265 -0.90 -20.56 18.51
N LEU A 266 -0.77 -20.10 17.25
CA LEU A 266 -1.75 -19.20 16.65
C LEU A 266 -3.11 -19.87 16.52
N ALA A 267 -3.14 -21.15 16.11
CA ALA A 267 -4.38 -21.91 15.99
C ALA A 267 -5.10 -22.02 17.34
N GLN A 268 -4.36 -22.35 18.40
CA GLN A 268 -4.90 -22.40 19.76
C GLN A 268 -5.39 -21.02 20.22
N ARG A 269 -4.58 -19.98 20.02
CA ARG A 269 -4.90 -18.61 20.44
C ARG A 269 -6.14 -18.07 19.73
N LEU A 270 -6.29 -18.31 18.42
CA LEU A 270 -7.49 -17.96 17.68
C LEU A 270 -8.73 -18.69 18.22
N LYS A 271 -8.61 -19.99 18.52
CA LYS A 271 -9.71 -20.77 19.10
C LYS A 271 -10.14 -20.21 20.45
N GLU A 272 -9.18 -19.84 21.30
CA GLU A 272 -9.45 -19.20 22.58
C GLU A 272 -10.07 -17.80 22.40
N ALA A 273 -9.51 -16.96 21.53
CA ALA A 273 -10.04 -15.62 21.24
C ALA A 273 -11.52 -15.66 20.79
N PHE A 274 -11.89 -16.62 19.93
CA PHE A 274 -13.27 -16.81 19.50
C PHE A 274 -14.16 -17.40 20.59
N ARG A 275 -13.67 -18.36 21.38
CA ARG A 275 -14.44 -18.96 22.48
C ARG A 275 -14.79 -17.94 23.55
N GLU A 276 -13.85 -17.08 23.90
CA GLU A 276 -14.02 -16.06 24.96
C GLU A 276 -14.65 -14.76 24.43
N GLY A 277 -14.93 -14.65 23.13
CA GLY A 277 -15.53 -13.44 22.54
C GLY A 277 -14.62 -12.20 22.59
N MET A 278 -13.30 -12.39 22.56
CA MET A 278 -12.31 -11.33 22.77
C MET A 278 -12.11 -10.40 21.57
N LEU A 279 -12.59 -10.79 20.39
CA LEU A 279 -12.42 -10.02 19.16
C LEU A 279 -13.66 -9.16 18.90
N PRO A 280 -13.55 -7.82 18.89
CA PRO A 280 -14.67 -6.93 18.60
C PRO A 280 -15.15 -7.08 17.15
N ASP A 281 -16.44 -6.88 16.92
CA ASP A 281 -16.98 -6.72 15.58
C ASP A 281 -16.54 -5.35 15.00
N GLU A 282 -16.36 -5.26 13.69
CA GLU A 282 -15.97 -3.99 13.04
C GLU A 282 -16.98 -2.86 13.31
N ALA A 283 -18.26 -3.21 13.49
CA ALA A 283 -19.32 -2.26 13.84
C ALA A 283 -19.27 -1.74 15.29
N SER A 284 -18.46 -2.35 16.16
CA SER A 284 -18.34 -1.99 17.58
C SER A 284 -17.16 -1.05 17.89
N LEU A 285 -16.32 -0.76 16.89
CA LEU A 285 -15.15 0.13 16.97
C LEU A 285 -15.42 1.51 16.35
#